data_AF-A0A1G3FGX3-F1
#
_entry.id   AF-A0A1G3FGX3-F1
#
_cell.length_a   1.000
_cell.length_b   1.000
_cell.length_c   1.000
_cell.angle_alpha   90.00
_cell.angle_beta   90.00
_cell.angle_gamma   90.00
#
_symmetry.space_group_name_H-M   'P 1'
#
loop_
_entity.id
_entity.type
_entity.pdbx_description
1 polymer ?
#
loop_
_entity_poly.entity_id
_entity_poly.type
_entity_poly.pdbx_seq_one_letter_code
_entity_poly.pdbx_strand_id
1 'polypeptide(L)'
;ALALKGTILLAEEGINFFLAGPAQAVHSFVDQLRADDRFADLAPKESWSDTVPFRKMLVKVKREIIRMDHPTIRPAEGRAPSVSPATLRRWLEQGHDDEGREVVTLDTRNDFEVDAGAFKDTIDWRITKFTEFPPALRAHKAELADKTVVSYCTGGIRCEKAAILMRDEGLEHVYQLEGGILKYFEETDGAFYDGGCFVFDERRAVGADLAITPLAPAEPLEPIQPTSPPGKA
;
A
#
# COMPACT_ATOMS: atom_id res chain seq x y z
N ALA A 1 -8.52 27.55 10.15
CA ALA A 1 -8.50 26.22 9.52
C ALA A 1 -7.04 25.81 9.28
N LEU A 2 -6.68 24.53 9.47
CA LEU A 2 -5.30 24.02 9.57
C LEU A 2 -4.44 24.09 8.27
N ALA A 3 -4.91 24.75 7.20
CA ALA A 3 -4.23 24.84 5.90
C ALA A 3 -3.80 23.49 5.27
N LEU A 4 -4.44 22.39 5.68
CA LEU A 4 -4.17 21.04 5.18
C LEU A 4 -4.80 20.80 3.81
N LYS A 5 -4.11 20.05 2.97
CA LYS A 5 -4.61 19.52 1.71
C LYS A 5 -4.37 18.02 1.63
N GLY A 6 -5.12 17.32 0.80
CA GLY A 6 -5.06 15.87 0.72
C GLY A 6 -6.44 15.22 0.62
N THR A 7 -6.50 13.93 0.86
CA THR A 7 -7.73 13.14 0.80
C THR A 7 -7.91 12.34 2.08
N ILE A 8 -9.10 12.41 2.67
CA ILE A 8 -9.56 11.54 3.75
C ILE A 8 -10.73 10.70 3.22
N LEU A 9 -10.63 9.39 3.39
CA LEU A 9 -11.67 8.41 3.09
C LEU A 9 -12.21 7.85 4.40
N LEU A 10 -13.53 7.83 4.53
CA LEU A 10 -14.24 7.24 5.65
C LEU A 10 -15.16 6.13 5.14
N ALA A 11 -15.16 4.99 5.81
CA ALA A 11 -16.12 3.91 5.59
C ALA A 11 -16.44 3.24 6.93
N GLU A 12 -17.41 2.33 6.96
CA GLU A 12 -17.72 1.56 8.17
C GLU A 12 -16.51 0.75 8.67
N GLU A 13 -15.62 0.35 7.76
CA GLU A 13 -14.38 -0.38 8.06
C GLU A 13 -13.24 0.51 8.61
N GLY A 14 -13.38 1.84 8.61
CA GLY A 14 -12.40 2.75 9.23
C GLY A 14 -12.09 4.01 8.43
N ILE A 15 -10.84 4.46 8.55
CA ILE A 15 -10.32 5.69 7.95
C ILE A 15 -9.03 5.43 7.16
N ASN A 16 -8.88 6.09 6.01
CA ASN A 16 -7.64 6.12 5.23
C ASN A 16 -7.38 7.55 4.77
N PHE A 17 -6.17 8.07 4.92
CA PHE A 17 -5.88 9.44 4.52
C PHE A 17 -4.44 9.65 4.04
N PHE A 18 -4.32 10.62 3.13
CA PHE A 18 -3.07 11.26 2.75
C PHE A 18 -3.25 12.75 2.97
N LEU A 19 -2.42 13.35 3.82
CA LEU A 19 -2.51 14.76 4.19
C LEU A 19 -1.13 15.40 4.09
N ALA A 20 -1.09 16.63 3.61
CA ALA A 20 0.11 17.46 3.64
C ALA A 20 -0.23 18.91 3.98
N GLY A 21 0.74 19.56 4.61
CA GLY A 21 0.68 20.92 5.10
C GLY A 21 1.83 21.16 6.08
N PRO A 22 1.81 22.28 6.83
CA PRO A 22 2.78 22.51 7.89
C PRO A 22 2.81 21.33 8.88
N ALA A 23 4.00 20.89 9.28
CA ALA A 23 4.16 19.72 10.16
C ALA A 23 3.29 19.81 11.41
N GLN A 24 3.33 20.94 12.11
CA GLN A 24 2.48 21.19 13.29
C GLN A 24 0.99 21.02 13.01
N ALA A 25 0.51 21.41 11.83
CA ALA A 25 -0.90 21.29 11.46
C ALA A 25 -1.30 19.84 11.19
N VAL A 26 -0.41 19.05 10.56
CA VAL A 26 -0.61 17.61 10.35
C VAL A 26 -0.59 16.89 11.69
N HIS A 27 0.41 17.15 12.54
CA HIS A 27 0.52 16.55 13.87
C HIS A 27 -0.71 16.88 14.74
N SER A 28 -1.16 18.13 14.76
CA SER A 28 -2.37 18.54 15.49
C SER A 28 -3.63 17.79 15.01
N PHE A 29 -3.75 17.55 13.71
CA PHE A 29 -4.87 16.76 13.17
C PHE A 29 -4.79 15.29 13.61
N VAL A 30 -3.60 14.69 13.57
CA VAL A 30 -3.37 13.30 14.01
C VAL A 30 -3.63 13.15 15.50
N ASP A 31 -3.15 14.09 16.32
CA ASP A 31 -3.38 14.09 17.77
C ASP A 31 -4.88 14.24 18.10
N GLN A 32 -5.61 15.04 17.32
CA GLN A 32 -7.06 15.13 17.46
C GLN A 32 -7.76 13.80 17.11
N LEU A 33 -7.29 13.07 16.09
CA LEU A 33 -7.83 11.75 15.77
C LEU A 33 -7.55 10.74 16.89
N ARG A 34 -6.33 10.74 17.44
CA ARG A 34 -5.91 9.86 18.54
C ARG A 34 -6.65 10.08 19.85
N ALA A 35 -7.34 11.21 20.01
CA ALA A 35 -8.22 11.44 21.16
C ALA A 35 -9.49 10.56 21.14
N ASP A 36 -9.79 9.92 20.01
CA ASP A 36 -10.78 8.85 19.92
C ASP A 36 -10.10 7.50 20.14
N ASP A 37 -10.55 6.72 21.13
CA ASP A 37 -9.96 5.42 21.49
C ASP A 37 -9.87 4.46 20.29
N ARG A 38 -10.75 4.60 19.29
CA ARG A 38 -10.76 3.79 18.07
C ARG A 38 -9.56 4.05 17.15
N PHE A 39 -8.87 5.18 17.34
CA PHE A 39 -7.71 5.62 16.56
C PHE A 39 -6.49 5.90 17.44
N ALA A 40 -6.49 5.46 18.70
CA ALA A 40 -5.39 5.73 19.64
C ALA A 40 -4.04 5.18 19.16
N ASP A 41 -4.05 4.09 18.39
CA ASP A 41 -2.87 3.44 17.81
C ASP A 41 -2.51 3.94 16.40
N LEU A 42 -3.19 4.97 15.90
CA LEU A 42 -2.96 5.52 14.57
C LEU A 42 -1.50 6.01 14.46
N ALA A 43 -0.73 5.39 13.57
CA ALA A 43 0.65 5.74 13.27
C ALA A 43 0.81 6.08 11.77
N PRO A 44 0.59 7.36 11.38
CA PRO A 44 0.80 7.80 10.01
C PRO A 44 2.28 7.72 9.63
N LYS A 45 2.55 7.45 8.36
CA LYS A 45 3.91 7.52 7.80
C LYS A 45 4.15 8.95 7.32
N GLU A 46 5.33 9.48 7.61
CA GLU A 46 5.69 10.86 7.27
C GLU A 46 6.75 10.89 6.16
N SER A 47 6.66 11.88 5.29
CA SER A 47 7.66 12.16 4.25
C SER A 47 7.69 13.65 3.98
N TRP A 48 8.88 14.17 3.70
CA TRP A 48 9.12 15.60 3.57
C TRP A 48 9.07 16.04 2.11
N SER A 49 8.59 17.26 1.88
CA SER A 49 8.59 17.89 0.56
C SER A 49 8.64 19.41 0.71
N ASP A 50 9.34 20.07 -0.21
CA ASP A 50 9.41 21.54 -0.28
C ASP A 50 8.06 22.17 -0.64
N THR A 51 7.13 21.40 -1.20
CA THR A 51 5.81 21.87 -1.62
C THR A 51 4.70 20.93 -1.13
N VAL A 52 3.48 21.45 -1.00
CA VAL A 52 2.31 20.63 -0.64
C VAL A 52 1.81 19.90 -1.89
N PRO A 53 1.93 18.56 -2.00
CA PRO A 53 1.70 17.82 -3.25
C PRO A 53 0.21 17.51 -3.51
N PHE A 54 -0.68 18.38 -3.02
CA PHE A 54 -2.12 18.24 -3.19
C PHE A 54 -2.73 19.58 -3.58
N ARG A 55 -3.69 19.55 -4.52
CA ARG A 55 -4.38 20.77 -4.97
C ARG A 55 -5.37 21.30 -3.95
N LYS A 56 -6.11 20.42 -3.28
CA LYS A 56 -7.21 20.74 -2.35
C LYS A 56 -7.38 19.66 -1.28
N MET A 57 -8.15 19.98 -0.24
CA MET A 57 -8.66 19.01 0.72
C MET A 57 -9.91 18.32 0.16
N LEU A 58 -9.99 17.00 0.31
CA LEU A 58 -11.14 16.18 -0.04
C LEU A 58 -11.47 15.25 1.12
N VAL A 59 -12.72 15.23 1.56
CA VAL A 59 -13.23 14.24 2.50
C VAL A 59 -14.36 13.48 1.82
N LYS A 60 -14.26 12.16 1.76
CA LYS A 60 -15.24 11.32 1.05
C LYS A 60 -15.68 10.16 1.93
N VAL A 61 -16.99 9.99 2.04
CA VAL A 61 -17.59 8.76 2.59
C VAL A 61 -17.69 7.74 1.46
N LYS A 62 -17.22 6.52 1.71
CA LYS A 62 -17.14 5.41 0.76
C LYS A 62 -17.68 4.14 1.40
N ARG A 63 -17.95 3.13 0.56
CA ARG A 63 -18.28 1.77 1.01
C ARG A 63 -17.06 1.07 1.63
N GLU A 64 -15.88 1.34 1.05
CA GLU A 64 -14.60 0.81 1.49
C GLU A 64 -13.55 1.94 1.45
N ILE A 65 -12.63 1.96 2.42
CA ILE A 65 -11.47 2.87 2.44
C ILE A 65 -10.37 2.40 1.47
N ILE A 66 -10.39 1.11 1.12
CA ILE A 66 -9.65 0.53 -0.01
C ILE A 66 -10.53 -0.53 -0.66
N ARG A 67 -10.87 -0.36 -1.94
CA ARG A 67 -11.89 -1.17 -2.60
C ARG A 67 -11.31 -2.50 -3.11
N MET A 68 -11.75 -3.63 -2.56
CA MET A 68 -11.41 -4.98 -3.04
C MET A 68 -12.62 -5.70 -3.67
N ASP A 69 -13.83 -5.16 -3.54
CA ASP A 69 -15.09 -5.81 -4.00
C ASP A 69 -15.26 -7.24 -3.47
N HIS A 70 -14.77 -7.50 -2.26
CA HIS A 70 -14.92 -8.75 -1.53
C HIS A 70 -15.60 -8.48 -0.18
N PRO A 71 -16.50 -9.37 0.31
CA PRO A 71 -17.17 -9.20 1.59
C PRO A 71 -16.22 -8.75 2.69
N THR A 72 -16.68 -7.73 3.43
CA THR A 72 -15.90 -6.91 4.34
C THR A 72 -15.08 -7.80 5.26
N ILE A 73 -13.77 -7.67 5.14
CA ILE A 73 -12.83 -8.18 6.11
C ILE A 73 -13.15 -7.50 7.44
N ARG A 74 -13.48 -8.32 8.45
CA ARG A 74 -13.88 -7.83 9.76
C ARG A 74 -12.61 -7.62 10.60
N PRO A 75 -12.25 -6.38 10.98
CA PRO A 75 -11.09 -6.14 11.84
C PRO A 75 -11.18 -6.88 13.18
N ALA A 76 -12.40 -7.22 13.62
CA ALA A 76 -12.68 -7.99 14.83
C ALA A 76 -12.10 -9.42 14.81
N GLU A 77 -11.78 -9.97 13.64
CA GLU A 77 -11.21 -11.32 13.49
C GLU A 77 -9.66 -11.33 13.56
N GLY A 78 -9.05 -10.17 13.83
CA GLY A 78 -7.62 -9.99 14.01
C GLY A 78 -6.91 -9.52 12.74
N ARG A 79 -5.77 -8.84 12.93
CA ARG A 79 -4.92 -8.39 11.81
C ARG A 79 -4.27 -9.57 11.10
N ALA A 80 -3.96 -9.39 9.81
CA ALA A 80 -3.10 -10.34 9.13
C ALA A 80 -1.72 -10.41 9.79
N PRO A 81 -1.08 -11.60 9.86
CA PRO A 81 0.31 -11.73 10.24
C PRO A 81 1.15 -10.75 9.43
N SER A 82 2.06 -10.07 10.09
CA SER A 82 2.95 -9.10 9.47
C SER A 82 4.40 -9.43 9.76
N VAL A 83 5.27 -9.05 8.84
CA VAL A 83 6.72 -9.07 9.03
C VAL A 83 7.24 -7.64 9.06
N SER A 84 8.18 -7.38 9.96
CA SER A 84 8.87 -6.09 10.01
C SER A 84 9.73 -5.90 8.75
N PRO A 85 10.03 -4.65 8.35
CA PRO A 85 11.01 -4.38 7.31
C PRO A 85 12.35 -5.09 7.49
N ALA A 86 12.90 -5.06 8.71
CA ALA A 86 14.17 -5.71 9.03
C ALA A 86 14.10 -7.24 8.85
N THR A 87 12.98 -7.85 9.23
CA THR A 87 12.74 -9.28 9.01
C THR A 87 12.68 -9.61 7.53
N LEU A 88 11.88 -8.86 6.75
CA LEU A 88 11.78 -9.10 5.30
C LEU A 88 13.14 -8.93 4.61
N ARG A 89 13.87 -7.85 4.91
CA ARG A 89 15.21 -7.63 4.35
C ARG A 89 16.12 -8.84 4.59
N ARG A 90 16.16 -9.35 5.81
CA ARG A 90 16.96 -10.54 6.18
C ARG A 90 16.50 -11.79 5.44
N TRP A 91 15.19 -12.02 5.34
CA TRP A 91 14.64 -13.16 4.61
C TRP A 91 14.94 -13.09 3.11
N LEU A 92 14.88 -11.91 2.49
CA LEU A 92 15.26 -11.72 1.09
C LEU A 92 16.76 -11.98 0.85
N GLU A 93 17.61 -11.57 1.79
CA GLU A 93 19.05 -11.86 1.74
C GLU A 93 19.36 -13.36 1.89
N GLN A 94 18.57 -14.07 2.70
CA GLN A 94 18.72 -15.51 2.93
C GLN A 94 18.04 -16.37 1.86
N GLY A 95 17.03 -15.83 1.17
CA GLY A 95 16.17 -16.54 0.21
C GLY A 95 15.09 -17.42 0.85
N HIS A 96 15.04 -17.49 2.18
CA HIS A 96 14.08 -18.30 2.92
C HIS A 96 13.74 -17.68 4.28
N ASP A 97 12.66 -18.17 4.90
CA ASP A 97 12.23 -17.73 6.22
C ASP A 97 12.96 -18.48 7.36
N ASP A 98 12.57 -18.23 8.61
CA ASP A 98 13.22 -18.84 9.78
C ASP A 98 13.03 -20.36 9.89
N GLU A 99 12.10 -20.93 9.12
CA GLU A 99 11.83 -22.37 9.03
C GLU A 99 12.41 -23.01 7.76
N GLY A 100 13.10 -22.23 6.92
CA GLY A 100 13.71 -22.73 5.68
C GLY A 100 12.77 -22.78 4.48
N ARG A 101 11.58 -22.16 4.55
CA ARG A 101 10.66 -22.05 3.42
C ARG A 101 11.09 -20.94 2.48
N GLU A 102 11.04 -21.18 1.18
CA GLU A 102 11.30 -20.16 0.16
C GLU A 102 10.43 -18.92 0.43
N VAL A 103 11.06 -17.74 0.40
CA VAL A 103 10.36 -16.47 0.60
C VAL A 103 10.12 -15.80 -0.75
N VAL A 104 8.86 -15.46 -1.01
CA VAL A 104 8.46 -14.70 -2.19
C VAL A 104 7.70 -13.44 -1.78
N THR A 105 7.93 -12.36 -2.50
CA THR A 105 7.13 -11.14 -2.35
C THR A 105 6.00 -11.12 -3.36
N LEU A 106 4.83 -10.62 -2.95
CA LEU A 106 3.65 -10.47 -3.82
C LEU A 106 3.24 -9.01 -3.87
N ASP A 107 3.33 -8.40 -5.06
CA ASP A 107 2.88 -7.03 -5.27
C ASP A 107 1.36 -6.99 -5.42
N THR A 108 0.69 -6.22 -4.55
CA THR A 108 -0.77 -6.03 -4.59
C THR A 108 -1.15 -4.69 -5.22
N ARG A 109 -0.17 -3.97 -5.78
CA ARG A 109 -0.37 -2.68 -6.43
C ARG A 109 -0.88 -2.85 -7.86
N ASN A 110 -1.32 -1.75 -8.44
CA ASN A 110 -1.69 -1.74 -9.84
C ASN A 110 -0.43 -1.81 -10.72
N ASP A 111 -0.55 -2.38 -11.91
CA ASP A 111 0.51 -2.54 -12.92
C ASP A 111 1.43 -1.32 -13.09
N PHE A 112 0.87 -0.12 -13.24
CA PHE A 112 1.64 1.11 -13.42
C PHE A 112 2.49 1.49 -12.17
N GLU A 113 2.08 1.05 -10.98
CA GLU A 113 2.85 1.24 -9.75
C GLU A 113 4.02 0.26 -9.68
N VAL A 114 3.86 -0.95 -10.22
CA VAL A 114 4.94 -1.94 -10.36
C VAL A 114 5.95 -1.46 -11.39
N ASP A 115 5.49 -0.90 -12.50
CA ASP A 115 6.35 -0.33 -13.55
C ASP A 115 7.22 0.83 -13.03
N ALA A 116 6.77 1.53 -11.99
CA ALA A 116 7.56 2.57 -11.32
C ALA A 116 8.78 2.01 -10.57
N GLY A 117 8.66 0.78 -10.07
CA GLY A 117 9.64 0.10 -9.24
C GLY A 117 8.98 -0.94 -8.35
N ALA A 118 9.71 -1.99 -7.98
CA ALA A 118 9.20 -3.13 -7.23
C ALA A 118 10.32 -3.89 -6.51
N PHE A 119 9.95 -4.81 -5.61
CA PHE A 119 10.93 -5.78 -5.10
C PHE A 119 11.42 -6.69 -6.23
N LYS A 120 12.72 -6.99 -6.21
CA LYS A 120 13.35 -7.90 -7.15
C LYS A 120 12.68 -9.27 -7.08
N ASP A 121 12.45 -9.87 -8.25
CA ASP A 121 11.82 -11.20 -8.40
C ASP A 121 10.42 -11.31 -7.76
N THR A 122 9.75 -10.17 -7.51
CA THR A 122 8.39 -10.15 -6.98
C THR A 122 7.42 -10.85 -7.92
N ILE A 123 6.44 -11.54 -7.33
CA ILE A 123 5.25 -11.97 -8.04
C ILE A 123 4.39 -10.73 -8.32
N ASP A 124 4.04 -10.54 -9.59
CA ASP A 124 3.16 -9.48 -10.11
C ASP A 124 2.19 -10.09 -11.13
N TRP A 125 0.89 -10.06 -10.82
CA TRP A 125 -0.17 -10.56 -11.71
C TRP A 125 -0.70 -9.51 -12.69
N ARG A 126 -0.04 -8.34 -12.78
CA ARG A 126 -0.41 -7.24 -13.67
C ARG A 126 -1.86 -6.78 -13.50
N ILE A 127 -2.33 -6.75 -12.25
CA ILE A 127 -3.67 -6.24 -11.96
C ILE A 127 -3.72 -4.74 -12.26
N THR A 128 -4.77 -4.28 -12.93
CA THR A 128 -4.96 -2.85 -13.23
C THR A 128 -5.68 -2.12 -12.09
N LYS A 129 -6.37 -2.88 -11.24
CA LYS A 129 -7.11 -2.40 -10.06
C LYS A 129 -7.14 -3.47 -8.99
N PHE A 130 -7.10 -3.05 -7.73
CA PHE A 130 -7.09 -3.97 -6.59
C PHE A 130 -8.33 -4.89 -6.49
N THR A 131 -9.47 -4.53 -7.10
CA THR A 131 -10.64 -5.41 -7.18
C THR A 131 -10.41 -6.67 -8.04
N GLU A 132 -9.33 -6.70 -8.82
CA GLU A 132 -8.92 -7.88 -9.60
C GLU A 132 -8.07 -8.85 -8.77
N PHE A 133 -7.62 -8.45 -7.57
CA PHE A 133 -6.80 -9.31 -6.72
C PHE A 133 -7.52 -10.61 -6.31
N PRO A 134 -8.80 -10.62 -5.87
CA PRO A 134 -9.46 -11.88 -5.51
C PRO A 134 -9.54 -12.93 -6.62
N PRO A 135 -9.99 -12.61 -7.86
CA PRO A 135 -9.95 -13.59 -8.94
C PRO A 135 -8.53 -13.96 -9.36
N ALA A 136 -7.56 -13.04 -9.35
CA ALA A 136 -6.16 -13.33 -9.65
C ALA A 136 -5.56 -14.32 -8.64
N LEU A 137 -5.78 -14.10 -7.35
CA LEU A 137 -5.35 -15.01 -6.28
C LEU A 137 -5.88 -16.43 -6.51
N ARG A 138 -7.16 -16.59 -6.86
CA ARG A 138 -7.73 -17.93 -7.10
C ARG A 138 -7.12 -18.62 -8.32
N ALA A 139 -6.80 -17.86 -9.36
CA ALA A 139 -6.16 -18.39 -10.56
C ALA A 139 -4.69 -18.78 -10.33
N HIS A 140 -4.00 -18.05 -9.44
CA HIS A 140 -2.58 -18.16 -9.17
C HIS A 140 -2.28 -18.74 -7.78
N LYS A 141 -3.24 -19.32 -7.06
CA LYS A 141 -2.98 -19.82 -5.70
C LYS A 141 -1.89 -20.90 -5.68
N ALA A 142 -1.80 -21.72 -6.74
CA ALA A 142 -0.87 -22.84 -6.81
C ALA A 142 0.61 -22.43 -6.86
N GLU A 143 0.95 -21.26 -7.41
CA GLU A 143 2.35 -20.76 -7.43
C GLU A 143 2.83 -20.26 -6.05
N LEU A 144 1.89 -20.07 -5.12
CA LEU A 144 2.12 -19.63 -3.74
C LEU A 144 2.19 -20.79 -2.75
N ALA A 145 1.89 -22.02 -3.18
CA ALA A 145 1.89 -23.20 -2.31
C ALA A 145 3.30 -23.47 -1.75
N ASP A 146 3.37 -23.92 -0.50
CA ASP A 146 4.60 -24.29 0.23
C ASP A 146 5.63 -23.16 0.42
N LYS A 147 5.30 -21.92 0.05
CA LYS A 147 6.15 -20.74 0.19
C LYS A 147 5.70 -19.84 1.34
N THR A 148 6.65 -19.08 1.86
CA THR A 148 6.35 -17.93 2.70
C THR A 148 6.10 -16.71 1.83
N VAL A 149 4.85 -16.27 1.75
CA VAL A 149 4.43 -15.16 0.89
C VAL A 149 4.36 -13.88 1.70
N VAL A 150 5.12 -12.86 1.30
CA VAL A 150 5.07 -11.53 1.90
C VAL A 150 4.44 -10.56 0.90
N SER A 151 3.15 -10.27 1.11
CA SER A 151 2.45 -9.28 0.30
C SER A 151 2.83 -7.85 0.69
N TYR A 152 2.94 -6.96 -0.29
CA TYR A 152 3.25 -5.55 -0.04
C TYR A 152 2.47 -4.61 -0.97
N CYS A 153 2.42 -3.35 -0.54
CA CYS A 153 1.99 -2.20 -1.32
C CYS A 153 2.65 -0.95 -0.74
N THR A 154 2.32 0.24 -1.27
CA THR A 154 2.91 1.52 -0.84
C THR A 154 2.91 1.72 0.68
N GLY A 155 1.74 1.58 1.34
CA GLY A 155 1.57 1.93 2.76
C GLY A 155 0.93 0.85 3.64
N GLY A 156 0.71 -0.36 3.11
CA GLY A 156 0.20 -1.54 3.80
C GLY A 156 -1.31 -1.80 3.69
N ILE A 157 -2.15 -0.80 3.40
CA ILE A 157 -3.62 -0.92 3.51
C ILE A 157 -4.25 -1.98 2.58
N ARG A 158 -3.68 -2.21 1.38
CA ARG A 158 -4.13 -3.28 0.48
C ARG A 158 -3.77 -4.66 1.03
N CYS A 159 -2.61 -4.77 1.67
CA CYS A 159 -2.07 -6.02 2.19
C CYS A 159 -2.84 -6.52 3.41
N GLU A 160 -3.36 -5.61 4.23
CA GLU A 160 -4.31 -5.98 5.31
C GLU A 160 -5.48 -6.79 4.74
N LYS A 161 -6.00 -6.39 3.58
CA LYS A 161 -7.07 -7.10 2.91
C LYS A 161 -6.60 -8.37 2.18
N ALA A 162 -5.52 -8.25 1.43
CA ALA A 162 -4.98 -9.35 0.63
C ALA A 162 -4.55 -10.54 1.49
N ALA A 163 -3.85 -10.29 2.61
CA ALA A 163 -3.34 -11.35 3.47
C ALA A 163 -4.46 -12.09 4.23
N ILE A 164 -5.56 -11.43 4.58
CA ILE A 164 -6.75 -12.12 5.13
C ILE A 164 -7.39 -12.99 4.07
N LEU A 165 -7.62 -12.48 2.86
CA LEU A 165 -8.18 -13.28 1.77
C LEU A 165 -7.29 -14.49 1.43
N MET A 166 -5.97 -14.32 1.40
CA MET A 166 -5.04 -15.42 1.16
C MET A 166 -5.15 -16.53 2.21
N ARG A 167 -5.32 -16.17 3.49
CA ARG A 167 -5.58 -17.15 4.57
C ARG A 167 -6.93 -17.85 4.39
N ASP A 168 -7.97 -17.09 4.08
CA ASP A 168 -9.33 -17.65 3.87
C ASP A 168 -9.38 -18.62 2.68
N GLU A 169 -8.61 -18.34 1.63
CA GLU A 169 -8.44 -19.24 0.50
C GLU A 169 -7.55 -20.44 0.85
N GLY A 170 -6.94 -20.50 2.03
CA GLY A 170 -6.19 -21.64 2.56
C GLY A 170 -4.70 -21.62 2.23
N LEU A 171 -4.07 -20.44 2.23
CA LEU A 171 -2.60 -20.32 2.25
C LEU A 171 -2.14 -20.19 3.71
N GLU A 172 -1.18 -21.01 4.12
CA GLU A 172 -0.76 -21.14 5.52
C GLU A 172 0.26 -20.06 5.94
N HIS A 173 1.25 -19.79 5.08
CA HIS A 173 2.41 -18.96 5.41
C HIS A 173 2.36 -17.60 4.71
N VAL A 174 1.33 -16.82 5.03
CA VAL A 174 1.10 -15.52 4.41
C VAL A 174 1.26 -14.39 5.40
N TYR A 175 2.05 -13.42 4.98
CA TYR A 175 2.38 -12.22 5.74
C TYR A 175 2.15 -10.98 4.89
N GLN A 176 1.99 -9.85 5.56
CA GLN A 176 2.13 -8.53 4.95
C GLN A 176 3.40 -7.84 5.41
N LEU A 177 4.01 -7.05 4.53
CA LEU A 177 5.06 -6.12 4.92
C LEU A 177 4.47 -5.01 5.79
N GLU A 178 4.87 -4.97 7.07
CA GLU A 178 4.40 -3.98 8.00
C GLU A 178 4.73 -2.57 7.51
N GLY A 179 3.71 -1.73 7.37
CA GLY A 179 3.88 -0.35 6.91
C GLY A 179 4.15 -0.18 5.40
N GLY A 180 4.28 -1.28 4.65
CA GLY A 180 4.51 -1.26 3.21
C GLY A 180 5.89 -0.76 2.79
N ILE A 181 6.03 -0.43 1.51
CA ILE A 181 7.30 0.00 0.89
C ILE A 181 7.87 1.23 1.60
N LEU A 182 7.02 2.20 1.98
CA LEU A 182 7.49 3.43 2.62
C LEU A 182 8.16 3.17 3.97
N LYS A 183 7.61 2.26 4.78
CA LYS A 183 8.24 1.87 6.06
C LYS A 183 9.50 1.03 5.83
N TYR A 184 9.53 0.23 4.75
CA TYR A 184 10.73 -0.49 4.36
C TYR A 184 11.89 0.45 4.01
N PHE A 185 11.62 1.51 3.28
CA PHE A 185 12.61 2.56 2.99
C PHE A 185 13.05 3.31 4.24
N GLU A 186 12.15 3.55 5.19
CA GLU A 186 12.45 4.22 6.46
C GLU A 186 13.39 3.39 7.36
N GLU A 187 13.18 2.07 7.42
CA GLU A 187 13.84 1.20 8.40
C GLU A 187 14.99 0.34 7.83
N THR A 188 15.26 0.42 6.53
CA THR A 188 16.29 -0.40 5.86
C THR A 188 17.16 0.41 4.91
N ASP A 189 18.10 -0.25 4.25
CA ASP A 189 18.93 0.31 3.17
C ASP A 189 18.21 0.33 1.81
N GLY A 190 16.93 -0.06 1.75
CA GLY A 190 16.18 -0.18 0.50
C GLY A 190 16.65 -1.33 -0.40
N ALA A 191 17.51 -2.22 0.11
CA ALA A 191 18.01 -3.35 -0.66
C ALA A 191 16.87 -4.21 -1.20
N PHE A 192 17.11 -4.89 -2.32
CA PHE A 192 16.14 -5.72 -3.03
C PHE A 192 14.94 -4.97 -3.64
N TYR A 193 14.86 -3.65 -3.55
CA TYR A 193 13.85 -2.85 -4.26
C TYR A 193 14.50 -2.06 -5.39
N ASP A 194 13.97 -2.19 -6.60
CA ASP A 194 14.45 -1.49 -7.79
C ASP A 194 13.46 -0.40 -8.21
N GLY A 195 13.96 0.77 -8.61
CA GLY A 195 13.15 1.89 -9.10
C GLY A 195 12.54 2.76 -8.00
N GLY A 196 11.46 3.46 -8.32
CA GLY A 196 10.73 4.35 -7.40
C GLY A 196 9.47 3.71 -6.83
N CYS A 197 9.07 4.15 -5.64
CA CYS A 197 7.76 3.80 -5.08
C CYS A 197 6.73 4.85 -5.51
N PHE A 198 5.74 4.43 -6.30
CA PHE A 198 4.66 5.32 -6.73
C PHE A 198 3.83 5.82 -5.53
N VAL A 199 3.54 7.12 -5.50
CA VAL A 199 2.71 7.78 -4.49
C VAL A 199 1.57 8.56 -5.13
N PHE A 200 0.40 8.54 -4.52
CA PHE A 200 -0.85 9.12 -5.04
C PHE A 200 -0.96 10.63 -4.78
N ASP A 201 0.11 11.36 -5.08
CA ASP A 201 0.20 12.82 -4.97
C ASP A 201 1.12 13.41 -6.06
N GLU A 202 1.29 14.73 -6.07
CA GLU A 202 2.03 15.42 -7.14
C GLU A 202 3.52 15.03 -7.23
N ARG A 203 4.10 14.35 -6.22
CA ARG A 203 5.47 13.82 -6.30
C ARG A 203 5.60 12.67 -7.28
N ARG A 204 4.51 11.93 -7.53
CA ARG A 204 4.41 10.73 -8.39
C ARG A 204 5.22 9.53 -7.91
N ALA A 205 6.48 9.68 -7.51
CA ALA A 205 7.30 8.62 -6.94
C ALA A 205 8.32 9.14 -5.93
N VAL A 206 8.69 8.26 -4.99
CA VAL A 206 9.78 8.49 -4.03
C VAL A 206 10.82 7.38 -4.10
N GLY A 207 12.08 7.73 -3.87
CA GLY A 207 13.19 6.78 -3.80
C GLY A 207 13.30 6.10 -2.42
N ALA A 208 14.30 5.23 -2.27
CA ALA A 208 14.61 4.57 -1.00
C ALA A 208 15.00 5.54 0.13
N ASP A 209 15.42 6.77 -0.22
CA ASP A 209 15.68 7.87 0.70
C ASP A 209 14.42 8.70 1.05
N LEU A 210 13.25 8.25 0.58
CA LEU A 210 11.95 8.94 0.68
C LEU A 210 11.91 10.33 0.02
N ALA A 211 12.95 10.70 -0.75
CA ALA A 211 12.96 11.90 -1.56
C ALA A 211 12.24 11.66 -2.90
N ILE A 212 11.85 12.75 -3.56
CA ILE A 212 11.23 12.67 -4.89
C ILE A 212 12.24 12.04 -5.85
N THR A 213 11.84 10.96 -6.52
CA THR A 213 12.63 10.34 -7.59
C THR A 213 11.87 10.40 -8.90
N PRO A 214 12.54 10.68 -10.03
CA PRO A 214 11.94 10.50 -11.34
C PRO A 214 11.51 9.04 -11.52
N LEU A 215 10.33 8.84 -12.12
CA LEU A 215 10.00 7.54 -12.69
C LEU A 215 11.01 7.25 -13.81
N ALA A 216 11.61 6.06 -13.80
CA ALA A 216 12.40 5.60 -14.94
C ALA A 216 11.55 5.69 -16.23
N PRO A 217 12.14 5.97 -17.40
CA PRO A 217 11.35 6.26 -18.59
C PRO A 217 10.64 4.99 -19.07
N ALA A 218 9.32 4.95 -18.94
CA ALA A 218 8.45 4.29 -19.91
C ALA A 218 7.89 5.39 -20.82
N GLU A 219 7.69 5.08 -22.09
CA GLU A 219 7.19 5.97 -23.14
C GLU A 219 6.12 6.99 -22.68
N PRO A 220 6.02 8.17 -23.33
CA PRO A 220 5.06 9.20 -22.92
C PRO A 220 3.65 8.63 -22.75
N LEU A 221 3.20 8.58 -21.49
CA LEU A 221 1.82 8.23 -21.16
C LEU A 221 0.90 9.28 -21.78
N GLU A 222 -0.02 8.82 -22.63
CA GLU A 222 -1.03 9.68 -23.23
C GLU A 222 -1.83 10.40 -22.12
N PRO A 223 -2.22 11.67 -22.34
CA PRO A 223 -3.03 12.41 -21.39
C PRO A 223 -4.31 11.64 -21.06
N ILE A 224 -4.57 11.42 -19.77
CA ILE A 224 -5.85 10.88 -19.29
C ILE A 224 -6.97 11.79 -19.79
N GLN A 225 -7.70 11.34 -20.82
CA GLN A 225 -8.89 12.04 -21.26
C GLN A 225 -9.99 11.87 -20.20
N PRO A 226 -10.73 12.93 -19.86
CA PRO A 226 -11.85 12.82 -18.95
C PRO A 226 -12.90 11.89 -19.57
N THR A 227 -13.15 10.74 -18.92
CA THR A 227 -14.26 9.88 -19.30
C THR A 227 -15.56 10.64 -19.08
N SER A 228 -16.24 11.00 -20.16
CA SER A 228 -17.62 11.48 -20.12
C SER A 228 -18.49 10.45 -19.40
N PRO A 229 -19.42 10.87 -18.52
CA PRO A 229 -20.32 9.95 -17.86
C PRO A 229 -21.18 9.21 -18.89
N PRO A 230 -21.47 7.90 -18.71
CA PRO A 230 -22.41 7.20 -19.56
C PRO A 230 -23.76 7.89 -19.48
N GLY A 231 -24.29 8.26 -20.65
CA GLY A 231 -25.59 8.85 -20.81
C GLY A 231 -26.68 7.98 -20.19
N LYS A 232 -27.61 8.64 -19.50
CA LYS A 232 -28.84 8.02 -19.01
C LYS A 232 -29.64 7.49 -20.22
N ALA A 233 -30.01 6.21 -20.16
CA ALA A 233 -31.18 5.65 -20.84
C ALA A 233 -31.96 4.86 -19.78
#